data_AF-A0A7C6MHZ7-F1
#
_entry.id   AF-A0A7C6MHZ7-F1
#
_cell.length_a   1.000
_cell.length_b   1.000
_cell.length_c   1.000
_cell.angle_alpha   90.00
_cell.angle_beta   90.00
_cell.angle_gamma   90.00
#
_symmetry.space_group_name_H-M   'P 1'
#
loop_
_entity.id
_entity.type
_entity.pdbx_description
1 polymer ?
#
loop_
_entity_poly.entity_id
_entity_poly.type
_entity_poly.pdbx_seq_one_letter_code
_entity_poly.pdbx_strand_id
1 'polypeptide(L)'
;MKIHYNFYESLDIDRDSSTGEIREELSGRLDSLRREGTPEYDPKVQEVSTALNVLGDDDKRALHDERLDDPLAPRMGIAELRTLATTGSFPGGHSAPSAPGAPAGVRPAA
;
A
#
# COMPACT_ATOMS: atom_id res chain seq x y z
N MET A 1 -15.51 -16.65 3.30
CA MET A 1 -14.09 -16.76 3.67
C MET A 1 -13.42 -15.52 3.10
N LYS A 2 -12.86 -14.62 3.93
CA LYS A 2 -12.04 -13.50 3.43
C LYS A 2 -10.71 -14.11 3.00
N ILE A 3 -10.47 -14.16 1.69
CA ILE A 3 -9.27 -14.79 1.10
C ILE A 3 -8.11 -13.78 0.99
N HIS A 4 -8.39 -12.51 1.31
CA HIS A 4 -7.46 -11.40 1.26
C HIS A 4 -6.72 -11.25 2.58
N TYR A 5 -5.40 -11.15 2.50
CA TYR A 5 -4.53 -10.72 3.58
C TYR A 5 -4.62 -9.20 3.71
N ASN A 6 -4.72 -8.71 4.95
CA ASN A 6 -4.98 -7.32 5.25
C ASN A 6 -3.87 -6.77 6.17
N PHE A 7 -3.13 -5.77 5.70
CA PHE A 7 -2.10 -5.12 6.52
C PHE A 7 -2.69 -4.42 7.75
N TYR A 8 -3.88 -3.84 7.64
CA TYR A 8 -4.56 -3.18 8.76
C TYR A 8 -4.83 -4.15 9.90
N GLU A 9 -5.37 -5.34 9.59
CA GLU A 9 -5.64 -6.37 10.62
C GLU A 9 -4.37 -7.08 11.10
N SER A 10 -3.39 -7.32 10.21
CA SER A 10 -2.16 -8.04 10.58
C SER A 10 -1.24 -7.21 11.47
N LEU A 11 -1.18 -5.90 11.20
CA LEU A 11 -0.32 -4.98 11.93
C LEU A 11 -1.08 -4.16 12.97
N ASP A 12 -2.38 -4.34 13.16
CA ASP A 12 -3.18 -3.50 14.06
C ASP A 12 -2.99 -2.01 13.71
N ILE A 13 -3.25 -1.67 12.44
CA ILE A 13 -3.19 -0.32 11.91
C ILE A 13 -4.62 0.13 11.62
N ASP A 14 -4.92 1.35 12.05
CA ASP A 14 -6.21 1.97 11.80
C ASP A 14 -6.36 2.36 10.33
N ARG A 15 -7.38 1.82 9.65
CA ARG A 15 -7.63 2.08 8.22
C ARG A 15 -8.15 3.49 7.96
N ASP A 16 -8.75 4.14 8.95
CA ASP A 16 -9.31 5.49 8.82
C ASP A 16 -8.25 6.59 8.95
N SER A 17 -7.05 6.23 9.40
CA SER A 17 -5.90 7.13 9.51
C SER A 17 -5.40 7.61 8.14
N SER A 18 -4.81 8.81 8.10
CA SER A 18 -4.24 9.34 6.85
C SER A 18 -2.99 8.56 6.42
N THR A 19 -2.67 8.59 5.13
CA THR A 19 -1.48 7.91 4.57
C THR A 19 -0.20 8.41 5.26
N GLY A 20 -0.16 9.70 5.61
CA GLY A 20 0.93 10.30 6.39
C GLY A 20 1.07 9.68 7.78
N GLU A 21 -0.03 9.59 8.54
CA GLU A 21 -0.04 9.00 9.89
C GLU A 21 0.37 7.52 9.87
N ILE A 22 -0.17 6.75 8.93
CA ILE A 22 0.19 5.33 8.77
C ILE A 22 1.66 5.17 8.41
N ARG A 23 2.18 6.04 7.52
CA ARG A 23 3.59 6.05 7.15
C ARG A 23 4.49 6.34 8.36
N GLU A 24 4.14 7.36 9.15
CA GLU A 24 4.88 7.72 10.36
C GLU A 24 4.89 6.56 11.37
N GLU A 25 3.74 5.96 11.64
CA GLU A 25 3.61 4.82 12.54
C GLU A 25 4.45 3.61 12.08
N LEU A 26 4.32 3.21 10.82
CA LEU A 26 5.07 2.09 10.24
C LEU A 26 6.58 2.37 10.24
N SER A 27 6.99 3.60 9.95
CA SER A 27 8.41 4.00 10.00
C SER A 27 8.98 3.95 11.41
N GLY A 28 8.21 4.38 12.42
CA GLY A 28 8.59 4.30 13.84
C GLY A 28 8.69 2.86 14.34
N ARG A 29 7.80 1.97 13.88
CA ARG A 29 7.87 0.53 14.16
C ARG A 29 9.13 -0.11 13.55
N LEU A 30 9.49 0.23 12.31
CA LEU A 30 10.75 -0.22 11.69
C LEU A 30 11.98 0.26 12.44
N ASP A 31 12.01 1.53 12.84
CA ASP A 31 13.11 2.09 13.61
C ASP A 31 13.26 1.37 14.97
N SER A 32 12.14 1.07 15.63
CA SER A 32 12.14 0.34 16.89
C SER A 32 12.71 -1.08 16.72
N LEU A 33 12.26 -1.82 15.72
CA LEU A 33 12.79 -3.16 15.40
C LEU A 33 14.30 -3.12 15.11
N ARG A 34 14.76 -2.09 14.40
CA ARG A 34 16.20 -1.88 14.12
C ARG A 34 16.99 -1.59 15.40
N ARG A 35 16.46 -0.76 16.30
CA ARG A 35 17.07 -0.49 17.62
C ARG A 35 17.11 -1.71 18.52
N GLU A 36 16.13 -2.61 18.40
CA GLU A 36 16.12 -3.91 19.09
C GLU A 36 17.14 -4.91 18.51
N GLY A 37 17.81 -4.57 17.40
CA GLY A 37 18.76 -5.45 16.73
C GLY A 37 18.09 -6.54 15.88
N THR A 38 16.80 -6.37 15.55
CA THR A 38 16.06 -7.29 14.69
C THR A 38 16.65 -7.23 13.28
N PRO A 39 17.07 -8.36 12.69
CA PRO A 39 17.68 -8.35 11.37
C PRO A 39 16.69 -7.95 10.27
N GLU A 40 17.19 -7.33 9.21
CA GLU A 40 16.33 -6.84 8.11
C GLU A 40 15.59 -7.95 7.35
N TYR A 41 16.13 -9.16 7.38
CA TYR A 41 15.50 -10.35 6.78
C TYR A 41 14.47 -11.01 7.71
N ASP A 42 14.29 -10.51 8.93
CA ASP A 42 13.28 -11.02 9.84
C ASP A 42 11.89 -10.86 9.22
N PRO A 43 11.01 -11.88 9.32
CA PRO A 43 9.67 -11.81 8.75
C PRO A 43 8.88 -10.58 9.23
N LYS A 44 9.06 -10.13 10.49
CA LYS A 44 8.39 -8.94 11.02
C LYS A 44 8.89 -7.67 10.35
N VAL A 45 10.21 -7.52 10.20
CA VAL A 45 10.79 -6.36 9.53
C VAL A 45 10.36 -6.30 8.06
N GLN A 46 10.35 -7.46 7.39
CA GLN A 46 9.88 -7.57 6.00
C GLN A 46 8.39 -7.22 5.87
N GLU A 47 7.54 -7.66 6.80
CA GLU A 47 6.11 -7.33 6.82
C GLU A 47 5.88 -5.83 7.00
N VAL A 48 6.45 -5.21 8.03
CA VAL A 48 6.30 -3.77 8.30
C VAL A 48 6.89 -2.94 7.15
N SER A 49 8.02 -3.37 6.58
CA SER A 49 8.62 -2.71 5.40
C SER A 49 7.75 -2.81 4.15
N THR A 50 7.11 -3.96 3.94
CA THR A 50 6.16 -4.14 2.83
C THR A 50 4.94 -3.25 3.03
N ALA A 51 4.36 -3.25 4.24
CA ALA A 51 3.22 -2.41 4.58
C ALA A 51 3.55 -0.92 4.42
N LEU A 52 4.74 -0.47 4.84
CA LEU A 52 5.18 0.92 4.68
C LEU A 52 5.22 1.33 3.21
N ASN A 53 5.72 0.44 2.34
CA ASN A 53 5.80 0.69 0.90
C ASN A 53 4.44 0.68 0.20
N VAL A 54 3.40 0.09 0.80
CA VAL A 54 2.04 0.01 0.22
C VAL A 54 1.13 1.05 0.83
N LEU A 55 0.99 1.07 2.15
CA LEU A 55 0.07 1.94 2.89
C LEU A 55 0.64 3.36 3.12
N GLY A 56 1.96 3.54 3.03
CA GLY A 56 2.62 4.84 3.15
C GLY A 56 2.75 5.61 1.84
N ASP A 57 2.09 5.13 0.78
CA ASP A 57 2.03 5.70 -0.56
C ASP A 57 0.56 5.73 -1.01
N ASP A 58 0.04 6.91 -1.38
CA ASP A 58 -1.39 7.09 -1.65
C ASP A 58 -1.90 6.26 -2.84
N ASP A 59 -1.11 6.16 -3.91
CA ASP A 59 -1.49 5.41 -5.12
C ASP A 59 -1.55 3.91 -4.84
N LYS A 60 -0.55 3.36 -4.15
CA LYS A 60 -0.53 1.94 -3.78
C LYS A 60 -1.55 1.61 -2.71
N ARG A 61 -1.80 2.52 -1.77
CA ARG A 61 -2.86 2.36 -0.76
C ARG A 61 -4.23 2.31 -1.42
N ALA A 62 -4.49 3.17 -2.40
CA ALA A 62 -5.75 3.13 -3.14
C ALA A 62 -5.96 1.78 -3.85
N LEU A 63 -4.92 1.24 -4.49
CA LEU A 63 -4.96 -0.09 -5.12
C LEU A 63 -5.19 -1.20 -4.09
N HIS A 64 -4.52 -1.13 -2.94
CA HIS A 64 -4.70 -2.07 -1.84
C HIS A 64 -6.15 -2.05 -1.35
N ASP A 65 -6.68 -0.86 -1.08
CA ASP A 65 -8.02 -0.66 -0.52
C ASP A 65 -9.12 -1.07 -1.51
N GLU A 66 -9.00 -0.69 -2.79
CA GLU A 66 -9.92 -1.14 -3.85
C GLU A 66 -10.00 -2.66 -3.92
N ARG A 67 -8.84 -3.33 -3.87
CA ARG A 67 -8.75 -4.79 -3.94
C ARG A 67 -9.23 -5.47 -2.65
N LEU A 68 -9.17 -4.78 -1.51
CA LEU A 68 -9.69 -5.25 -0.23
C LEU A 68 -11.23 -5.18 -0.19
N ASP A 69 -11.81 -4.14 -0.80
CA ASP A 69 -13.25 -3.91 -0.84
C ASP A 69 -13.96 -4.67 -1.97
N ASP A 70 -13.26 -5.07 -3.03
CA ASP A 70 -13.82 -5.88 -4.13
C ASP A 70 -13.88 -7.39 -3.76
N PRO A 71 -15.09 -7.95 -3.53
CA PRO A 71 -15.25 -9.36 -3.17
C PRO A 71 -15.04 -10.34 -4.34
N LEU A 72 -15.02 -9.84 -5.58
CA LEU A 72 -14.78 -10.64 -6.79
C LEU A 72 -13.30 -10.63 -7.17
N ALA A 73 -12.49 -9.84 -6.48
CA ALA A 73 -11.12 -9.65 -6.88
C ALA A 73 -10.27 -10.90 -6.63
N PRO A 74 -9.18 -11.07 -7.41
CA PRO A 74 -8.25 -12.16 -7.18
C PRO A 74 -7.72 -12.13 -5.74
N ARG A 75 -7.49 -13.33 -5.20
CA ARG A 75 -6.87 -13.54 -3.88
C ARG A 75 -5.67 -12.62 -3.70
N MET A 76 -5.72 -11.77 -2.69
CA MET A 76 -4.61 -10.90 -2.30
C MET A 76 -3.86 -11.55 -1.14
N GLY A 77 -2.73 -12.20 -1.41
CA GLY A 77 -1.84 -12.75 -0.36
C GLY A 77 -0.64 -11.86 -0.09
N ILE A 78 0.20 -12.25 0.89
CA ILE A 78 1.45 -11.53 1.20
C ILE A 78 2.40 -11.44 -0.02
N ALA A 79 2.39 -12.44 -0.92
CA ALA A 79 3.18 -12.40 -2.15
C ALA A 79 2.71 -11.28 -3.09
N GLU A 80 1.40 -11.17 -3.30
CA GLU A 80 0.78 -10.15 -4.15
C GLU A 80 1.04 -8.74 -3.63
N LEU A 81 0.99 -8.58 -2.30
CA LEU A 81 1.26 -7.32 -1.62
C LEU A 81 2.72 -6.92 -1.71
N ARG A 82 3.65 -7.88 -1.63
CA ARG A 82 5.08 -7.64 -1.89
C ARG A 82 5.32 -7.21 -3.33
N THR A 83 4.60 -7.80 -4.28
CA THR A 83 4.63 -7.32 -5.67
C THR A 83 4.12 -5.89 -5.76
N LEU A 84 2.95 -5.57 -5.20
CA LEU A 84 2.42 -4.20 -5.16
C LEU A 84 3.41 -3.21 -4.54
N ALA A 85 4.05 -3.58 -3.42
CA ALA A 85 5.06 -2.75 -2.76
C ALA A 85 6.23 -2.40 -3.69
N THR A 86 6.69 -3.38 -4.47
CA THR A 86 7.89 -3.29 -5.32
C THR A 86 7.60 -2.68 -6.70
N THR A 87 6.50 -3.06 -7.33
CA THR A 87 6.18 -2.69 -8.72
C THR A 87 5.12 -1.59 -8.82
N GLY A 88 4.39 -1.31 -7.74
CA GLY A 88 3.24 -0.41 -7.77
C GLY A 88 2.01 -1.01 -8.46
N SER A 89 1.95 -2.33 -8.68
CA SER A 89 0.78 -2.98 -9.30
C SER A 89 0.65 -4.46 -8.89
N PHE A 90 -0.58 -4.96 -8.83
CA PHE A 90 -0.85 -6.39 -8.66
C PHE A 90 -0.45 -7.20 -9.91
N PRO A 91 0.01 -8.46 -9.74
CA PRO A 91 0.28 -9.32 -10.88
C PRO A 91 -1.03 -9.67 -11.60
N GLY A 92 -0.97 -9.78 -12.93
CA GLY A 92 -2.15 -9.95 -13.78
C GLY A 92 -2.80 -8.65 -14.27
N GLY A 93 -2.31 -7.48 -13.82
CA GLY A 93 -2.51 -6.19 -14.47
C GLY A 93 -3.91 -5.60 -14.37
N HIS A 94 -4.06 -4.65 -13.45
CA HIS A 94 -4.80 -3.42 -13.71
C HIS A 94 -3.89 -2.29 -13.22
N SER A 95 -3.11 -1.72 -14.14
CA SER A 95 -2.49 -0.42 -13.87
C SER A 95 -3.60 0.55 -13.48
N ALA A 96 -3.41 1.29 -12.40
CA ALA A 96 -4.34 2.37 -12.05
C ALA A 96 -4.59 3.24 -13.29
N PRO A 97 -5.85 3.59 -13.62
CA PRO A 97 -6.07 4.60 -14.62
C PRO A 97 -5.42 5.89 -14.09
N SER A 98 -4.38 6.37 -14.78
CA SER A 98 -3.88 7.72 -14.58
C SER A 98 -5.08 8.66 -14.60
N ALA A 99 -5.30 9.38 -13.50
CA ALA A 99 -6.42 10.30 -13.37
C ALA A 99 -6.53 11.21 -14.61
N PRO A 100 -7.73 11.39 -15.20
CA PRO A 100 -7.91 12.37 -16.26
C PRO A 100 -8.01 13.75 -15.61
N GLY A 101 -6.86 14.41 -15.44
CA GLY A 101 -6.76 15.71 -14.77
C GLY A 101 -6.02 16.75 -15.58
N ALA A 102 -6.65 17.26 -16.65
CA ALA A 102 -6.93 18.70 -16.86
C ALA A 102 -7.14 19.03 -18.36
N PRO A 103 -8.26 19.67 -18.75
CA PRO A 103 -8.29 20.44 -19.98
C PRO A 103 -7.45 21.71 -19.74
N ALA A 104 -6.26 21.77 -20.33
CA ALA A 104 -5.51 23.02 -20.43
C ALA A 104 -6.28 23.96 -21.38
N GLY A 105 -7.21 24.71 -20.81
CA GLY A 105 -7.74 25.91 -21.45
C GLY A 105 -6.59 26.88 -21.70
N VAL A 106 -6.21 27.05 -22.96
CA VAL A 106 -5.55 28.27 -23.44
C VAL A 106 -6.53 29.02 -24.35
N ARG A 107 -6.65 30.30 -24.01
CA ARG A 107 -7.67 31.30 -24.36
C ARG A 107 -7.59 31.77 -25.83
N PRO A 108 -8.61 32.47 -26.35
CA PRO A 108 -8.62 33.01 -27.72
C PRO A 108 -7.82 34.32 -27.84
N ALA A 109 -7.13 34.50 -28.96
CA ALA A 109 -6.68 35.74 -29.61
C ALA A 109 -5.99 35.31 -30.93
N ALA A 110 -6.18 35.87 -32.12
CA ALA A 110 -6.64 37.20 -32.54
C ALA A 110 -7.33 37.11 -33.92
#